data_AF-A0A524AF57-F1
#
_entry.id   AF-A0A524AF57-F1
#
_cell.length_a   1.000
_cell.length_b   1.000
_cell.length_c   1.000
_cell.angle_alpha   90.00
_cell.angle_beta   90.00
_cell.angle_gamma   90.00
#
_symmetry.space_group_name_H-M   'P 1'
#
loop_
_entity.id
_entity.type
_entity.pdbx_description
1 polymer ?
#
loop_
_entity_poly.entity_id
_entity_poly.type
_entity_poly.pdbx_seq_one_letter_code
_entity_poly.pdbx_strand_id
1 'polypeptide(L)'
;PLRGEGDVDLATVYKFDDNQYIFAFREFGLPVSTVFFYNWDQMRSTGKFFAIGEDGAIANTPAGALIKKLSMAFYPLDMQPI
;
A
#
# COMPACT_ATOMS: atom_id res chain seq x y z
N PRO A 1 17.07 6.10 2.63
CA PRO A 1 16.65 7.38 3.24
C PRO A 1 15.61 7.17 4.36
N LEU A 2 14.49 6.50 4.09
CA LEU A 2 13.30 6.48 4.98
C LEU A 2 13.32 5.40 6.08
N ARG A 3 14.50 4.91 6.50
CA ARG A 3 14.54 3.81 7.50
C ARG A 3 14.12 4.34 8.87
N GLY A 4 13.06 3.74 9.43
CA GLY A 4 12.52 4.11 10.74
C GLY A 4 11.38 5.13 10.68
N GLU A 5 11.02 5.60 9.48
CA GLU A 5 9.86 6.46 9.29
C GLU A 5 8.56 5.64 9.26
N GLY A 6 7.46 6.27 9.66
CA GLY A 6 6.12 5.71 9.59
C GLY A 6 5.09 6.85 9.59
N ASP A 7 4.03 6.67 8.81
CA ASP A 7 2.96 7.65 8.64
C ASP A 7 1.59 6.95 8.46
N VAL A 8 0.52 7.72 8.44
CA VAL A 8 -0.83 7.28 8.08
C VAL A 8 -1.30 8.08 6.88
N ASP A 9 -1.65 7.35 5.82
CA ASP A 9 -2.09 7.93 4.55
C ASP A 9 -3.48 7.45 4.13
N LEU A 10 -4.08 8.18 3.20
CA LEU A 10 -5.33 7.75 2.58
C LEU A 10 -5.08 6.58 1.62
N ALA A 11 -5.58 5.42 2.01
CA ALA A 11 -5.57 4.21 1.19
C ALA A 11 -6.95 3.89 0.62
N THR A 12 -6.96 3.14 -0.48
CA THR A 12 -8.16 2.56 -1.10
C THR A 12 -7.87 1.10 -1.44
N VAL A 13 -8.81 0.22 -1.10
CA VAL A 13 -8.67 -1.22 -1.33
C VAL A 13 -9.87 -1.72 -2.11
N TYR A 14 -9.61 -2.48 -3.17
CA TYR A 14 -10.62 -3.18 -3.94
C TYR A 14 -10.34 -4.69 -3.92
N LYS A 15 -11.39 -5.51 -3.75
CA LYS A 15 -11.29 -6.95 -3.97
C LYS A 15 -11.20 -7.19 -5.48
N PHE A 16 -10.12 -7.85 -5.92
CA PHE A 16 -9.92 -8.21 -7.33
C PHE A 16 -10.50 -9.61 -7.59
N ASP A 17 -10.14 -10.56 -6.74
CA ASP A 17 -10.62 -11.94 -6.73
C ASP A 17 -10.49 -12.51 -5.31
N ASP A 18 -10.80 -13.78 -5.10
CA ASP A 18 -10.47 -14.48 -3.86
C ASP A 18 -8.96 -14.40 -3.57
N ASN A 19 -8.61 -14.03 -2.34
CA ASN A 19 -7.24 -13.80 -1.89
C ASN A 19 -6.42 -12.80 -2.72
N GLN A 20 -7.09 -11.97 -3.54
CA GLN A 20 -6.44 -11.03 -4.44
C GLN A 20 -7.05 -9.64 -4.32
N TYR A 21 -6.19 -8.64 -4.14
CA TYR A 21 -6.62 -7.28 -3.82
C TYR A 21 -5.81 -6.25 -4.60
N ILE A 22 -6.47 -5.16 -4.97
CA ILE A 22 -5.81 -3.92 -5.38
C ILE A 22 -5.72 -3.02 -4.17
N PHE A 23 -4.51 -2.60 -3.83
CA PHE A 23 -4.22 -1.65 -2.76
C PHE A 23 -3.57 -0.42 -3.38
N ALA A 24 -4.15 0.76 -3.16
CA ALA A 24 -3.60 2.02 -3.60
C ALA A 24 -3.52 3.00 -2.43
N PHE A 25 -2.49 3.84 -2.39
CA PHE A 25 -2.42 4.97 -1.46
C PHE A 25 -1.77 6.18 -2.10
N ARG A 26 -1.97 7.33 -1.46
CA ARG A 26 -1.35 8.61 -1.79
C ARG A 26 -0.78 9.20 -0.51
N GLU A 27 0.49 9.56 -0.53
CA GLU A 27 1.15 10.14 0.64
C GLU A 27 0.67 11.58 0.86
N PHE A 28 0.47 11.97 2.13
CA PHE A 28 0.18 13.35 2.48
C PHE A 28 1.45 14.21 2.56
N GLY A 29 2.56 13.65 3.06
CA GLY A 29 3.81 14.37 3.26
C GLY A 29 4.63 14.58 1.99
N LEU A 30 4.51 13.68 1.02
CA LEU A 30 5.28 13.69 -0.23
C LEU A 30 4.37 13.54 -1.45
N PRO A 31 4.74 14.09 -2.62
CA PRO A 31 3.98 13.94 -3.86
C PRO A 31 4.18 12.53 -4.47
N VAL A 32 3.75 11.51 -3.72
CA VAL A 32 3.90 10.09 -4.03
C VAL A 32 2.53 9.41 -4.06
N SER A 33 2.35 8.50 -5.00
CA SER A 33 1.20 7.61 -5.05
C SER A 33 1.61 6.23 -5.55
N THR A 34 0.79 5.21 -5.26
CA THR A 34 1.10 3.85 -5.68
C THR A 34 -0.14 3.02 -5.91
N VAL A 35 0.02 1.98 -6.72
CA VAL A 35 -0.95 0.92 -6.91
C VAL A 35 -0.23 -0.42 -6.86
N PHE A 36 -0.71 -1.29 -5.99
CA PHE A 36 -0.24 -2.65 -5.82
C PHE A 36 -1.36 -3.66 -6.06
N PHE A 37 -1.00 -4.77 -6.69
CA PHE A 37 -1.75 -6.01 -6.69
C PHE A 37 -1.15 -6.93 -5.63
N TYR A 38 -1.97 -7.36 -4.66
CA TYR A 38 -1.62 -8.30 -3.62
C TYR A 38 -2.22 -9.66 -3.96
N ASN A 39 -1.36 -10.67 -4.12
CA ASN A 39 -1.75 -12.06 -4.29
C ASN A 39 -1.36 -12.83 -3.03
N TRP A 40 -2.37 -13.15 -2.21
CA TRP A 40 -2.16 -13.88 -0.96
C TRP A 40 -1.93 -15.37 -1.17
N ASP A 41 -2.43 -15.97 -2.25
CA ASP A 41 -2.14 -17.37 -2.58
C ASP A 41 -0.65 -17.58 -2.84
N GLN A 42 0.01 -16.57 -3.41
CA GLN A 42 1.45 -16.57 -3.71
C GLN A 42 2.30 -15.87 -2.66
N MET A 43 1.68 -15.25 -1.64
CA MET A 43 2.34 -14.40 -0.66
C MET A 43 3.27 -13.37 -1.31
N ARG A 44 2.78 -12.67 -2.35
CA ARG A 44 3.55 -11.72 -3.16
C ARG A 44 2.73 -10.49 -3.54
N SER A 45 3.42 -9.39 -3.76
CA SER A 45 2.86 -8.18 -4.36
C SER A 45 3.66 -7.74 -5.59
N THR A 46 2.97 -7.07 -6.50
CA THR A 46 3.57 -6.34 -7.63
C THR A 46 2.81 -5.04 -7.84
N GLY A 47 3.46 -4.01 -8.38
CA GLY A 47 2.86 -2.69 -8.50
C GLY A 47 3.77 -1.64 -9.11
N LYS A 48 3.37 -0.39 -8.91
CA LYS A 48 4.07 0.80 -9.38
C LYS A 48 4.05 1.89 -8.33
N PHE A 49 5.22 2.48 -8.05
CA PHE A 49 5.32 3.76 -7.36
C PHE A 49 5.42 4.89 -8.37
N PHE A 50 4.63 5.94 -8.14
CA PHE A 50 4.64 7.18 -8.88
C PHE A 50 5.06 8.30 -7.95
N ALA A 51 6.01 9.13 -8.39
CA ALA A 51 6.47 10.28 -7.63
C ALA A 51 6.74 11.46 -8.57
N ILE A 52 6.66 12.68 -8.05
CA ILE A 52 7.09 13.90 -8.74
C ILE A 52 8.29 14.45 -7.99
N GLY A 53 9.43 14.60 -8.68
CA GLY A 53 10.63 15.22 -8.13
C GLY A 53 10.47 16.73 -7.93
N GLU A 54 11.39 17.35 -7.19
CA GLU A 54 11.40 18.81 -7.00
C GLU A 54 11.59 19.59 -8.31
N ASP A 55 12.20 18.95 -9.32
CA ASP A 55 12.36 19.45 -10.68
C ASP A 55 11.10 19.26 -11.55
N GLY A 56 10.03 18.68 -10.99
CA GLY A 56 8.79 18.36 -11.69
C GLY A 56 8.85 17.08 -12.53
N ALA A 57 9.97 16.35 -12.53
CA ALA A 57 10.09 15.11 -13.28
C ALA A 57 9.24 14.00 -12.65
N ILE A 58 8.54 13.24 -13.49
CA ILE A 58 7.74 12.09 -13.05
C ILE A 58 8.62 10.86 -12.99
N ALA A 59 8.66 10.22 -11.83
CA ALA A 59 9.18 8.86 -11.67
C ALA A 59 8.02 7.87 -11.66
N ASN A 60 8.14 6.80 -12.46
CA ASN A 60 7.20 5.67 -12.48
C ASN A 60 8.01 4.37 -12.42
N THR A 61 8.09 3.78 -11.23
CA THR A 61 9.04 2.73 -10.92
C THR A 61 8.33 1.41 -10.59
N PRO A 62 8.75 0.27 -11.14
CA PRO A 62 8.27 -1.04 -10.71
C PRO A 62 8.47 -1.26 -9.21
N ALA A 63 7.47 -1.88 -8.58
CA ALA A 63 7.50 -2.22 -7.17
C ALA A 63 6.96 -3.63 -6.94
N GLY A 64 7.40 -4.30 -5.87
CA GLY A 64 6.92 -5.62 -5.50
C GLY A 64 7.66 -6.18 -4.29
N ALA A 65 7.04 -7.12 -3.59
CA ALA A 65 7.60 -7.69 -2.37
C ALA A 65 7.08 -9.10 -2.11
N LEU A 66 7.76 -9.81 -1.19
CA LEU A 66 7.22 -10.98 -0.52
C LEU A 66 6.36 -10.54 0.66
N ILE A 67 5.20 -11.18 0.83
CA ILE A 67 4.27 -10.89 1.92
C ILE A 67 4.52 -11.88 3.06
N LYS A 68 4.47 -11.39 4.30
CA LYS A 68 4.42 -12.22 5.51
C LYS A 68 3.39 -11.62 6.47
N LYS A 69 2.34 -12.38 6.79
CA LYS A 69 1.36 -11.98 7.79
C LYS A 69 2.00 -12.07 9.18
N LEU A 70 1.95 -10.98 9.95
CA LEU A 70 2.50 -10.93 11.30
C LEU A 70 1.43 -11.16 12.36
N SER A 71 0.27 -10.52 12.22
CA SER A 71 -0.84 -10.62 13.18
C SER A 71 -2.17 -10.28 12.50
N MET A 72 -3.27 -10.36 13.25
CA MET A 72 -4.59 -9.85 12.87
C MET A 72 -5.23 -9.25 14.10
N ALA A 73 -5.81 -8.06 13.96
CA ALA A 73 -6.53 -7.38 15.02
C ALA A 73 -8.04 -7.48 14.77
N PHE A 74 -8.80 -7.61 15.85
CA PHE A 74 -10.26 -7.63 15.82
C PHE A 74 -10.76 -6.57 16.80
N TYR A 75 -11.72 -5.75 16.36
CA TYR A 75 -12.47 -4.89 17.26
C TYR A 75 -13.59 -5.70 17.93
N PRO A 76 -13.93 -5.41 19.21
CA PRO A 76 -15.13 -5.94 19.85
C PRO A 76 -16.39 -5.68 19.02
N LEU A 77 -17.42 -6.52 19.15
CA LEU A 77 -18.64 -6.47 18.32
C LEU A 77 -19.38 -5.12 18.38
N ASP A 78 -19.26 -4.42 19.50
CA ASP A 78 -19.89 -3.13 19.80
C ASP A 78 -18.96 -1.94 19.52
N MET A 79 -17.78 -2.18 18.93
CA MET A 79 -16.80 -1.16 18.59
C MET A 79 -16.46 -1.18 17.10
N GLN A 80 -16.17 0.01 16.58
CA GLN A 80 -15.63 0.21 15.24
C GLN A 80 -14.30 0.96 15.34
N PRO A 81 -13.39 0.80 14.37
CA PRO A 81 -12.26 1.70 14.23
C PRO A 81 -12.77 3.15 14.13
N ILE A 82 -12.15 4.04 14.91
CA ILE A 82 -12.35 5.50 14.81
C ILE A 82 -11.38 6.05 13.78
#